data_AF-A0A1X7MQA7-F1
#
_entry.id   AF-A0A1X7MQA7-F1
#
_cell.length_a   1.000
_cell.length_b   1.000
_cell.length_c   1.000
_cell.angle_alpha   90.00
_cell.angle_beta   90.00
_cell.angle_gamma   90.00
#
_symmetry.space_group_name_H-M   'P 1'
#
loop_
_entity.id
_entity.type
_entity.pdbx_description
1 polymer ?
#
loop_
_entity_poly.entity_id
_entity_poly.type
_entity_poly.pdbx_seq_one_letter_code
_entity_poly.pdbx_strand_id
1 'polypeptide(L)'
;MKYYILIAFMSFFILIKLIAMIKISKGHYYSKIIQDWTFIPLGFNGFEELPKEKQTVLKSSVYLSCSLDILFAVISMFIVRTVAIEWTLILALLLYLNPILFCTHLSSLLKKVSY
;
A
#
# COMPACT_ATOMS: atom_id res chain seq x y z
N MET A 1 26.26 5.37 -10.88
CA MET A 1 26.35 4.76 -9.53
C MET A 1 25.39 5.34 -8.49
N LYS A 2 25.12 6.66 -8.46
CA LYS A 2 24.30 7.27 -7.38
C LYS A 2 22.87 6.72 -7.21
N TYR A 3 22.22 6.19 -8.26
CA TYR A 3 20.81 5.79 -8.19
C TYR A 3 20.56 4.32 -7.83
N TYR A 4 21.60 3.47 -7.76
CA TYR A 4 21.41 2.03 -7.53
C TYR A 4 20.78 1.73 -6.18
N ILE A 5 21.10 2.51 -5.15
CA ILE A 5 20.52 2.36 -3.81
C ILE A 5 19.02 2.65 -3.85
N LEU A 6 18.60 3.72 -4.53
CA LEU A 6 17.19 4.08 -4.64
C LEU A 6 16.42 3.04 -5.47
N ILE A 7 17.00 2.58 -6.57
CA ILE A 7 16.39 1.52 -7.40
C ILE A 7 16.24 0.25 -6.57
N ALA A 8 17.28 -0.19 -5.85
CA ALA A 8 17.21 -1.37 -4.99
C ALA A 8 16.14 -1.23 -3.90
N PHE A 9 16.04 -0.05 -3.28
CA PHE A 9 15.01 0.24 -2.28
C PHE A 9 13.60 0.16 -2.88
N MET A 10 13.37 0.78 -4.04
CA MET A 10 12.08 0.73 -4.73
C MET A 10 11.73 -0.69 -5.19
N SER A 11 12.71 -1.48 -5.63
CA SER A 11 12.50 -2.90 -5.98
C SER A 11 12.10 -3.73 -4.77
N PHE A 12 12.76 -3.51 -3.62
CA PHE A 12 12.41 -4.17 -2.36
C PHE A 12 11.01 -3.76 -1.88
N PHE A 13 10.66 -2.48 -2.02
CA PHE A 13 9.33 -1.98 -1.70
C PHE A 13 8.24 -2.64 -2.56
N ILE A 14 8.46 -2.75 -3.88
CA ILE A 14 7.56 -3.48 -4.79
C ILE A 14 7.40 -4.93 -4.35
N LEU A 15 8.50 -5.61 -3.98
CA LEU A 15 8.46 -7.00 -3.51
C LEU A 15 7.56 -7.15 -2.27
N ILE A 16 7.66 -6.24 -1.30
CA ILE A 16 6.80 -6.26 -0.10
C ILE A 16 5.32 -6.10 -0.48
N LYS A 17 4.98 -5.17 -1.39
CA LYS A 17 3.60 -4.96 -1.85
C LYS A 17 3.04 -6.20 -2.55
N LEU A 18 3.86 -6.87 -3.38
CA LEU A 18 3.47 -8.14 -4.00
C LEU A 18 3.22 -9.25 -2.96
N ILE A 19 4.07 -9.35 -1.93
CA ILE A 19 3.86 -10.30 -0.82
C ILE A 19 2.54 -10.00 -0.09
N ALA A 20 2.21 -8.72 0.14
CA ALA A 20 0.95 -8.32 0.76
C ALA A 20 -0.27 -8.76 -0.10
N MET A 21 -0.22 -8.53 -1.41
CA MET A 21 -1.26 -8.97 -2.35
C MET A 21 -1.42 -10.51 -2.35
N ILE A 22 -0.31 -11.26 -2.33
CA ILE A 22 -0.34 -12.73 -2.26
C ILE A 22 -0.96 -13.20 -0.93
N LYS A 23 -0.59 -12.58 0.19
CA LYS A 23 -1.16 -12.95 1.50
C LYS A 23 -2.66 -12.71 1.56
N ILE A 24 -3.15 -11.59 1.02
CA ILE A 24 -4.58 -11.31 0.93
C ILE A 24 -5.30 -12.26 -0.04
N SER A 25 -4.63 -12.67 -1.13
CA SER A 25 -5.17 -13.69 -2.05
C SER A 25 -5.44 -15.01 -1.34
N LYS A 26 -4.55 -15.39 -0.41
CA LYS A 26 -4.64 -16.61 0.40
C LYS A 26 -5.59 -16.48 1.60
N GLY A 27 -6.27 -15.35 1.74
CA GLY A 27 -7.19 -15.10 2.86
C GLY A 27 -6.48 -14.72 4.18
N HIS A 28 -5.18 -14.45 4.16
CA HIS A 28 -4.43 -14.01 5.34
C HIS A 28 -4.53 -12.50 5.54
N TYR A 29 -5.75 -11.97 5.66
CA TYR A 29 -6.05 -10.54 5.78
C TYR A 29 -5.37 -9.84 6.98
N TYR A 30 -4.94 -10.64 7.96
CA TYR A 30 -4.53 -10.17 9.29
C TYR A 30 -3.03 -10.24 9.51
N SER A 31 -2.28 -10.64 8.48
CA SER A 31 -0.84 -10.72 8.62
C SER A 31 -0.27 -9.34 8.91
N LYS A 32 0.73 -9.27 9.81
CA LYS A 32 1.44 -8.02 10.13
C LYS A 32 1.94 -7.28 8.88
N ILE A 33 2.30 -8.02 7.82
CA ILE A 33 2.69 -7.42 6.54
C ILE A 33 1.58 -6.56 5.93
N ILE A 34 0.33 -7.02 5.97
CA ILE A 34 -0.80 -6.26 5.43
C ILE A 34 -1.10 -5.05 6.30
N GLN A 35 -1.08 -5.21 7.62
CA GLN A 35 -1.26 -4.12 8.56
C GLN A 35 -0.17 -3.07 8.38
N ASP A 36 1.10 -3.41 8.63
CA ASP A 36 2.21 -2.45 8.69
C ASP A 36 2.53 -1.82 7.34
N TRP A 37 2.36 -2.55 6.23
CA TRP A 37 2.80 -2.10 4.90
C TRP A 37 1.67 -1.67 3.98
N THR A 38 0.41 -1.86 4.38
CA THR A 38 -0.74 -1.40 3.58
C THR A 38 -1.60 -0.41 4.35
N PHE A 39 -1.56 -0.46 5.68
CA PHE A 39 -2.28 0.45 6.57
C PHE A 39 -1.28 1.06 7.58
N ILE A 40 -0.69 2.21 7.24
CA ILE A 40 0.10 3.03 8.20
C ILE A 40 -0.71 3.13 9.52
N PRO A 41 -0.06 3.00 10.70
CA PRO A 41 -0.69 2.39 11.88
C PRO A 41 -1.77 3.30 12.46
N LEU A 42 -2.97 3.19 11.91
CA LEU A 42 -4.19 3.77 12.46
C LEU A 42 -4.81 2.84 13.52
N GLY A 43 -4.04 1.92 14.08
CA GLY A 43 -4.50 1.04 15.16
C GLY A 43 -5.67 0.15 14.75
N PHE A 44 -5.69 -0.33 13.50
CA PHE A 44 -6.66 -1.33 13.04
C PHE A 44 -6.36 -2.70 13.66
N ASN A 45 -6.63 -2.80 14.95
CA ASN A 45 -6.71 -4.05 15.69
C ASN A 45 -8.11 -4.62 15.46
N GLY A 46 -8.24 -5.90 15.13
CA GLY A 46 -9.57 -6.56 15.06
C GLY A 46 -10.10 -6.86 13.66
N PHE A 47 -9.24 -6.88 12.65
CA PHE A 47 -9.49 -7.78 11.53
C PHE A 47 -9.33 -9.22 12.07
N GLU A 48 -10.18 -9.78 12.92
CA GLU A 48 -10.09 -11.22 13.24
C GLU A 48 -11.30 -11.98 12.71
N GLU A 49 -12.43 -11.29 12.51
CA GLU A 49 -13.64 -11.85 11.91
C GLU A 49 -14.40 -10.82 11.06
N LEU A 50 -13.79 -10.33 9.96
CA LEU A 50 -14.57 -9.54 9.01
C LEU A 50 -15.60 -10.43 8.29
N PRO A 51 -16.87 -10.01 8.16
CA PRO A 51 -17.84 -10.65 7.28
C PRO A 51 -17.31 -10.79 5.85
N LYS A 52 -17.72 -11.84 5.12
CA LYS A 52 -17.26 -12.12 3.73
C LYS A 52 -17.38 -10.90 2.79
N GLU A 53 -18.44 -10.10 2.96
CA GLU A 53 -18.63 -8.85 2.21
C GLU A 53 -17.51 -7.83 2.49
N LYS A 54 -17.18 -7.63 3.78
CA LYS A 54 -16.12 -6.70 4.19
C LYS A 54 -14.73 -7.22 3.82
N GLN A 55 -14.51 -8.55 3.78
CA GLN A 55 -13.28 -9.15 3.26
C GLN A 55 -13.07 -8.85 1.77
N THR A 56 -14.15 -8.85 0.98
CA THR A 56 -14.10 -8.54 -0.45
C THR A 56 -13.72 -7.07 -0.68
N VAL A 57 -14.30 -6.16 0.09
CA VAL A 57 -13.96 -4.72 0.07
C VAL A 57 -12.53 -4.48 0.54
N LEU A 58 -12.09 -5.17 1.60
CA LEU A 58 -10.71 -5.10 2.08
C LEU A 58 -9.73 -5.60 1.01
N LYS A 59 -10.04 -6.73 0.39
CA LYS A 59 -9.25 -7.29 -0.71
C LYS A 59 -9.10 -6.28 -1.82
N SER A 60 -10.20 -5.80 -2.40
CA SER A 60 -10.14 -4.83 -3.51
C SER A 60 -9.37 -3.55 -3.12
N SER A 61 -9.56 -3.05 -1.90
CA SER A 61 -8.87 -1.87 -1.39
C SER A 61 -7.35 -2.07 -1.31
N VAL A 62 -6.91 -3.22 -0.79
CA VAL A 62 -5.48 -3.53 -0.71
C VAL A 62 -4.89 -3.71 -2.10
N TYR A 63 -5.59 -4.39 -3.02
CA TYR A 63 -5.12 -4.51 -4.40
C TYR A 63 -4.96 -3.16 -5.07
N LEU A 64 -5.94 -2.25 -4.91
CA LEU A 64 -5.89 -0.91 -5.49
C LEU A 64 -4.74 -0.09 -4.90
N SER A 65 -4.60 -0.09 -3.56
CA SER A 65 -3.52 0.61 -2.85
C SER A 65 -2.14 0.10 -3.27
N CYS A 66 -1.92 -1.22 -3.21
CA CYS A 66 -0.65 -1.84 -3.61
C CYS A 66 -0.33 -1.58 -5.08
N SER A 67 -1.33 -1.60 -5.98
CA SER A 67 -1.11 -1.34 -7.41
C SER A 67 -0.66 0.08 -7.66
N LEU A 68 -1.25 1.07 -6.97
CA LEU A 68 -0.83 2.46 -7.05
C LEU A 68 0.58 2.67 -6.49
N ASP A 69 0.91 2.02 -5.37
CA ASP A 69 2.26 2.08 -4.79
C ASP A 69 3.31 1.50 -5.74
N ILE A 70 3.01 0.36 -6.38
CA ILE A 70 3.90 -0.26 -7.37
C ILE A 70 4.05 0.67 -8.57
N LEU A 71 2.95 1.26 -9.07
CA LEU A 71 2.99 2.20 -10.19
C LEU A 71 3.87 3.41 -9.87
N PHE A 72 3.70 4.04 -8.70
CA PHE A 72 4.52 5.17 -8.28
C PHE A 72 5.99 4.79 -8.08
N ALA A 73 6.27 3.61 -7.53
CA ALA A 73 7.65 3.11 -7.38
C ALA A 73 8.32 2.90 -8.74
N VAL A 74 7.62 2.30 -9.72
CA VAL A 74 8.11 2.12 -11.09
C VAL A 74 8.36 3.47 -11.76
N ILE A 75 7.39 4.40 -11.70
CA ILE A 75 7.56 5.76 -12.25
C ILE A 75 8.76 6.45 -11.61
N SER A 76 8.95 6.30 -10.29
CA SER A 76 10.10 6.86 -9.57
C SER A 76 11.43 6.33 -10.10
N MET A 77 11.52 5.03 -10.40
CA MET A 77 12.74 4.44 -10.99
C MET A 77 13.08 5.06 -12.35
N PHE A 78 12.08 5.40 -13.17
CA PHE A 78 12.29 6.04 -14.48
C PHE A 78 12.70 7.51 -14.33
N ILE A 79 12.00 8.27 -13.49
CA ILE A 79 12.18 9.72 -13.32
C ILE A 79 13.52 10.06 -12.66
N VAL A 80 13.97 9.25 -11.70
CA VAL A 80 15.26 9.45 -11.01
C VAL A 80 16.45 9.43 -11.98
N ARG A 81 16.29 8.82 -13.15
CA ARG A 81 17.34 8.78 -14.17
C ARG A 81 17.38 10.05 -15.02
N THR A 82 16.31 10.85 -15.04
CA THR A 82 16.09 11.92 -16.04
C THR A 82 15.80 13.30 -15.46
N VAL A 83 15.38 13.45 -14.20
CA VAL A 83 14.75 14.71 -13.73
C VAL A 83 15.27 15.24 -12.38
N ALA A 84 15.07 16.54 -12.17
CA ALA A 84 15.34 17.34 -10.97
C ALA A 84 14.61 16.85 -9.71
N ILE A 85 15.15 17.24 -8.56
CA ILE A 85 14.85 16.68 -7.23
C ILE A 85 13.37 16.87 -6.82
N GLU A 86 12.67 17.88 -7.37
CA GLU A 86 11.29 18.20 -7.01
C GLU A 86 10.32 17.05 -7.34
N TRP A 87 10.50 16.40 -8.48
CA TRP A 87 9.64 15.29 -8.91
C TRP A 87 9.82 14.04 -8.04
N THR A 88 11.04 13.84 -7.55
CA THR A 88 11.34 12.73 -6.62
C THR A 88 10.65 12.95 -5.27
N LEU A 89 10.61 14.21 -4.79
CA LEU A 89 9.89 14.59 -3.58
C LEU A 89 8.38 14.43 -3.71
N ILE A 90 7.80 14.83 -4.85
CA ILE A 90 6.37 14.66 -5.12
C ILE A 90 6.00 13.17 -5.13
N LEU A 91 6.80 12.33 -5.80
CA LEU A 91 6.57 10.88 -5.81
C LEU A 91 6.71 10.24 -4.44
N ALA A 92 7.70 10.65 -3.65
CA ALA A 92 7.85 10.18 -2.27
C ALA A 92 6.64 10.59 -1.40
N LEU A 93 6.11 11.80 -1.59
CA LEU A 93 4.90 12.26 -0.92
C LEU A 93 3.68 11.43 -1.35
N LEU A 94 3.52 11.12 -2.64
CA LEU A 94 2.43 10.28 -3.14
C LEU A 94 2.50 8.86 -2.57
N LEU A 95 3.69 8.26 -2.51
CA LEU A 95 3.92 6.95 -1.89
C LEU A 95 3.59 6.96 -0.39
N TYR A 96 3.84 8.08 0.30
CA TYR A 96 3.49 8.22 1.72
C TYR A 96 1.98 8.45 1.94
N LEU A 97 1.34 9.26 1.11
CA LEU A 97 -0.07 9.62 1.23
C LEU A 97 -1.00 8.47 0.83
N ASN A 98 -0.61 7.63 -0.12
CA ASN A 98 -1.46 6.57 -0.65
C ASN A 98 -1.96 5.62 0.46
N PRO A 99 -1.12 5.02 1.33
CA PRO A 99 -1.60 4.21 2.45
C PRO A 99 -2.53 4.96 3.42
N ILE A 100 -2.31 6.26 3.64
CA ILE A 100 -3.13 7.09 4.55
C ILE A 100 -4.53 7.33 3.97
N LEU A 101 -4.59 7.74 2.70
CA LEU A 101 -5.86 7.96 1.99
C LEU A 101 -6.66 6.66 1.88
N PHE A 102 -5.99 5.54 1.64
CA PHE A 102 -6.65 4.24 1.62
C PHE A 102 -7.15 3.82 3.00
N CYS A 103 -6.37 4.03 4.05
CA CYS A 103 -6.78 3.66 5.39
C CYS A 103 -7.97 4.50 5.88
N THR A 104 -7.98 5.80 5.59
CA THR A 104 -9.13 6.67 5.87
C THR A 104 -10.36 6.27 5.08
N HIS A 105 -10.23 5.96 3.79
CA HIS A 105 -11.34 5.44 2.98
C HIS A 105 -11.88 4.11 3.51
N LEU A 106 -11.00 3.16 3.82
CA LEU A 106 -11.35 1.86 4.39
C LEU A 106 -12.05 2.03 5.75
N SER A 107 -11.59 2.94 6.59
CA SER A 107 -12.21 3.24 7.89
C SER A 107 -13.66 3.73 7.75
N SER A 108 -13.92 4.57 6.75
CA SER A 108 -15.23 5.10 6.44
C SER A 108 -16.16 4.00 5.91
N LEU A 109 -15.67 3.15 5.01
CA LEU A 109 -16.41 2.01 4.46
C LEU A 109 -16.74 0.95 5.51
N LEU A 110 -15.82 0.66 6.43
CA LEU A 110 -16.01 -0.33 7.47
C LEU A 110 -16.94 0.15 8.60
N LYS A 111 -16.93 1.46 8.92
CA LYS A 111 -17.86 2.09 9.90
C LYS A 111 -19.30 2.20 9.41
N LYS A 112 -19.54 2.27 8.10
CA LYS A 112 -20.89 2.47 7.53
C LYS A 112 -21.83 1.25 7.60
N VAL A 113 -21.37 0.13 8.17
CA VAL A 113 -22.11 -1.14 8.24
C VAL A 113 -22.05 -1.71 9.67
N SER A 114 -22.27 -0.83 10.64
CA SER A 114 -22.53 -1.18 12.05
C SER A 114 -23.82 -0.46 12.47
N TYR A 115 -24.94 -0.99 12.01
CA TYR A 115 -26.28 -0.77 12.56
C TYR A 115 -27.02 -2.10 12.47
#